data_AF-A0AAU0P290-F1
#
_entry.id   AF-A0AAU0P290-F1
#
_cell.length_a   1.000
_cell.length_b   1.000
_cell.length_c   1.000
_cell.angle_alpha   90.00
_cell.angle_beta   90.00
_cell.angle_gamma   90.00
#
_symmetry.space_group_name_H-M   'P 1'
#
loop_
_entity.id
_entity.type
_entity.pdbx_description
1 polymer ?
#
loop_
_entity_poly.entity_id
_entity_poly.type
_entity_poly.pdbx_seq_one_letter_code
_entity_poly.pdbx_strand_id
1 'polypeptide(L)'
;MRIDKFLNAVNITKRRAVAEDMLEHKVVFLNDVSVKKAKEVKVGDIIEIKYLENSEKFKILQIPTTKSTPKSKIDEYVQRLN
;
A
#
# COMPACT_ATOMS: atom_id res chain seq x y z
N MET A 1 5.56 -9.71 -0.90
CA MET A 1 4.74 -9.25 -2.06
C MET A 1 5.28 -7.90 -2.50
N ARG A 2 5.24 -7.57 -3.79
CA ARG A 2 5.61 -6.22 -4.27
C ARG A 2 4.61 -5.17 -3.82
N ILE A 3 5.09 -3.96 -3.50
CA ILE A 3 4.26 -2.86 -3.00
C ILE A 3 3.14 -2.45 -3.97
N ASP A 4 3.43 -2.39 -5.27
CA ASP A 4 2.42 -2.10 -6.31
C ASP A 4 1.25 -3.09 -6.29
N LYS A 5 1.56 -4.37 -6.17
CA LYS A 5 0.60 -5.46 -6.08
C LYS A 5 -0.13 -5.43 -4.73
N PHE A 6 0.58 -5.15 -3.64
CA PHE A 6 0.00 -5.10 -2.30
C PHE A 6 -1.08 -4.01 -2.21
N LEU A 7 -0.76 -2.78 -2.60
CA LEU A 7 -1.70 -1.65 -2.57
C LEU A 7 -3.00 -1.96 -3.32
N ASN A 8 -2.92 -2.68 -4.44
CA ASN A 8 -4.09 -3.11 -5.18
C ASN A 8 -4.81 -4.28 -4.51
N ALA A 9 -4.07 -5.28 -4.01
CA ALA A 9 -4.64 -6.48 -3.40
C ALA A 9 -5.44 -6.18 -2.13
N VAL A 10 -5.03 -5.17 -1.35
CA VAL A 10 -5.74 -4.70 -0.15
C VAL A 10 -6.71 -3.55 -0.42
N ASN A 11 -7.00 -3.27 -1.70
CA ASN A 11 -7.94 -2.23 -2.12
C ASN A 11 -7.59 -0.78 -1.68
N ILE A 12 -6.33 -0.50 -1.32
CA ILE A 12 -5.87 0.89 -1.12
C ILE A 12 -5.92 1.64 -2.45
N THR A 13 -5.52 0.99 -3.55
CA THR A 13 -5.70 1.51 -4.90
C THR A 13 -6.70 0.68 -5.70
N LYS A 14 -7.62 1.36 -6.40
CA LYS A 14 -8.64 0.68 -7.23
C LYS A 14 -8.03 -0.16 -8.35
N ARG A 15 -6.88 0.24 -8.90
CA ARG A 15 -6.18 -0.43 -10.00
C ARG A 15 -4.69 -0.47 -9.72
N ARG A 16 -4.02 -1.57 -10.08
CA ARG A 16 -2.56 -1.69 -9.95
C ARG A 16 -1.80 -0.62 -10.74
N ALA A 17 -2.29 -0.24 -11.92
CA ALA A 17 -1.69 0.84 -12.71
C ALA A 17 -1.65 2.18 -11.93
N VAL A 18 -2.65 2.45 -11.08
CA VAL A 18 -2.66 3.65 -10.22
C VAL A 18 -1.60 3.55 -9.14
N ALA A 19 -1.42 2.38 -8.51
CA ALA A 19 -0.32 2.19 -7.57
C ALA A 19 1.05 2.37 -8.25
N GLU A 20 1.24 1.82 -9.44
CA GLU A 20 2.49 1.98 -10.20
C GLU A 20 2.79 3.44 -10.52
N ASP A 21 1.78 4.20 -10.95
CA ASP A 21 1.89 5.64 -11.23
C ASP A 21 2.27 6.44 -9.98
N MET A 22 1.62 6.17 -8.84
CA MET A 22 1.93 6.80 -7.55
C MET A 22 3.35 6.49 -7.07
N LEU A 23 3.84 5.28 -7.32
CA LEU A 23 5.22 4.88 -7.00
C LEU A 23 6.25 5.57 -7.91
N GLU A 24 5.92 5.75 -9.20
CA GLU A 24 6.75 6.47 -10.18
C GLU A 24 6.86 7.96 -9.82
N HIS A 25 5.74 8.58 -9.42
CA HIS A 25 5.67 9.96 -8.96
C HIS A 25 6.23 10.19 -7.55
N LYS A 26 6.76 9.15 -6.89
CA LYS A 26 7.37 9.21 -5.55
C LYS A 26 6.43 9.76 -4.46
N VAL A 27 5.13 9.49 -4.57
CA VAL A 27 4.14 9.88 -3.57
C VAL A 27 3.82 8.76 -2.56
N VAL A 28 4.43 7.59 -2.72
CA VAL A 28 4.32 6.45 -1.80
C VAL A 28 5.64 6.20 -1.10
N PHE A 29 5.58 6.08 0.22
CA PHE A 29 6.70 5.84 1.11
C PHE A 29 6.49 4.56 1.89
N LEU A 30 7.56 3.81 2.11
CA LEU A 30 7.60 2.62 2.95
C LEU A 30 8.61 2.87 4.06
N ASN A 31 8.16 2.93 5.30
CA ASN A 31 8.96 3.32 6.47
C ASN A 31 9.69 4.66 6.22
N ASP A 32 8.94 5.68 5.79
CA ASP A 32 9.40 7.04 5.47
C ASP A 32 10.38 7.15 4.27
N VAL A 33 10.61 6.06 3.53
CA VAL A 33 11.49 6.03 2.35
C VAL A 33 10.68 5.85 1.08
N SER A 34 10.93 6.67 0.04
CA SER A 34 10.34 6.47 -1.28
C SER A 34 10.92 5.21 -1.96
N VAL A 35 10.05 4.34 -2.47
CA VAL A 35 10.44 3.03 -2.99
C VAL A 35 9.99 2.82 -4.43
N LYS A 36 10.73 1.99 -5.16
CA LYS A 36 10.35 1.55 -6.51
C LYS A 36 9.22 0.53 -6.45
N LYS A 37 8.44 0.42 -7.53
CA LYS A 37 7.29 -0.51 -7.65
C LYS A 37 7.56 -1.98 -7.36
N ALA A 38 8.79 -2.44 -7.54
CA ALA A 38 9.18 -3.82 -7.27
C ALA A 38 9.61 -4.08 -5.81
N LYS A 39 9.65 -3.07 -4.95
CA LYS A 39 10.05 -3.24 -3.55
C LYS A 39 9.08 -4.19 -2.85
N GLU A 40 9.62 -5.11 -2.08
CA GLU A 40 8.81 -6.01 -1.27
C GLU A 40 8.39 -5.37 0.05
N VAL A 41 7.12 -5.58 0.40
CA VAL A 41 6.57 -5.20 1.70
C VAL A 41 6.69 -6.35 2.70
N LYS A 42 6.76 -6.01 3.98
CA LYS A 42 6.80 -6.92 5.13
C LYS A 42 5.69 -6.57 6.11
N VAL A 43 5.28 -7.57 6.90
CA VAL A 43 4.38 -7.34 8.04
C VAL A 43 5.06 -6.39 9.03
N GLY A 44 4.31 -5.39 9.49
CA GLY A 44 4.81 -4.34 10.38
C GLY A 44 5.31 -3.09 9.66
N ASP A 45 5.54 -3.13 8.34
CA ASP A 45 5.91 -1.94 7.59
C ASP A 45 4.79 -0.88 7.63
N ILE A 46 5.18 0.38 7.58
CA ILE A 46 4.28 1.52 7.48
C ILE A 46 4.36 2.06 6.06
N ILE A 47 3.20 2.10 5.40
CA ILE A 47 3.02 2.75 4.11
C ILE A 47 2.48 4.16 4.39
N GLU A 48 3.13 5.18 3.85
CA GLU A 48 2.58 6.54 3.78
C GLU A 48 2.30 6.89 2.33
N ILE A 49 1.12 7.42 2.07
CA ILE A 49 0.72 7.95 0.78
C ILE A 49 0.50 9.45 0.94
N LYS A 50 1.22 10.25 0.17
CA LYS A 50 1.08 11.71 0.15
C LYS A 50 0.21 12.12 -1.03
N TYR A 51 -0.95 12.68 -0.72
CA TYR A 51 -1.79 13.36 -1.70
C TYR A 51 -1.44 14.86 -1.72
N LEU A 52 -2.13 15.62 -2.57
CA LEU A 52 -1.91 17.06 -2.70
C LEU A 52 -2.23 17.83 -1.39
N GLU A 53 -3.28 17.43 -0.68
CA GLU A 53 -3.81 18.17 0.48
C GLU A 53 -3.67 17.40 1.80
N ASN A 54 -3.39 16.11 1.77
CA ASN A 54 -3.30 15.27 2.97
C ASN A 54 -2.32 14.10 2.77
N SER A 55 -2.00 13.41 3.86
CA SER A 55 -1.32 12.12 3.81
C SER A 55 -2.11 11.06 4.56
N GLU A 56 -2.05 9.84 4.05
CA GLU A 56 -2.66 8.68 4.69
C GLU A 56 -1.57 7.68 5.05
N LYS A 57 -1.61 7.18 6.29
CA LYS A 57 -0.67 6.18 6.78
C LYS A 57 -1.39 4.87 7.04
N PHE A 58 -0.74 3.78 6.67
CA PHE A 58 -1.25 2.42 6.82
C PHE A 58 -0.17 1.51 7.38
N LYS A 59 -0.46 0.78 8.44
CA LYS A 59 0.41 -0.28 8.95
C LYS A 59 -0.01 -1.62 8.35
N ILE A 60 0.95 -2.38 7.84
CA ILE A 60 0.70 -3.72 7.31
C ILE A 60 0.57 -4.71 8.46
N LEU A 61 -0.59 -5.33 8.60
CA LEU A 61 -0.87 -6.39 9.57
C LEU A 61 -0.58 -7.78 8.99
N GLN A 62 -0.89 -7.99 7.71
CA GLN A 62 -0.71 -9.27 7.04
C GLN A 62 -0.45 -9.09 5.54
N ILE A 63 0.26 -10.04 4.93
CA ILE A 63 0.44 -10.08 3.47
C ILE A 63 -0.57 -11.08 2.87
N PRO A 64 -1.46 -10.64 1.96
CA PRO A 64 -2.41 -11.54 1.31
C PRO A 64 -1.69 -12.56 0.41
N THR A 65 -2.17 -13.79 0.40
CA THR A 65 -1.70 -14.85 -0.52
C THR A 65 -2.51 -14.89 -1.81
N THR A 66 -3.72 -14.32 -1.81
CA THR A 66 -4.63 -14.27 -2.96
C THR A 66 -4.36 -13.05 -3.84
N LYS A 67 -4.92 -13.06 -5.06
CA LYS A 67 -4.78 -11.93 -6.01
C LYS A 67 -5.50 -10.66 -5.57
N SER A 68 -6.61 -10.79 -4.85
CA SER A 68 -7.41 -9.68 -4.34
C SER A 68 -8.10 -10.10 -3.05
N THR A 69 -8.23 -9.17 -2.12
CA THR A 69 -8.95 -9.36 -0.85
C THR A 69 -10.36 -8.75 -0.96
N PRO A 70 -11.39 -9.40 -0.40
CA PRO A 70 -12.71 -8.79 -0.29
C PRO A 70 -12.64 -7.49 0.51
N LYS A 71 -13.44 -6.49 0.12
CA LYS A 71 -13.45 -5.18 0.80
C LYS A 71 -13.82 -5.27 2.27
N SER A 72 -14.66 -6.23 2.66
CA SER A 72 -15.04 -6.48 4.04
C SER A 72 -13.89 -6.95 4.94
N LYS A 73 -12.77 -7.35 4.36
CA LYS A 73 -11.61 -7.92 5.08
C LYS A 73 -10.36 -7.05 5.02
N ILE A 74 -10.45 -5.83 4.51
CA ILE A 74 -9.28 -4.94 4.36
C ILE A 74 -8.60 -4.72 5.72
N ASP A 75 -9.40 -4.53 6.77
CA ASP A 75 -8.92 -4.28 8.13
C ASP A 75 -8.12 -5.46 8.72
N GLU A 76 -8.23 -6.67 8.15
CA GLU A 76 -7.38 -7.82 8.53
C GLU A 76 -5.94 -7.67 8.01
N TYR A 77 -5.72 -6.88 6.95
CA TYR A 77 -4.42 -6.74 6.27
C TYR A 77 -3.74 -5.42 6.53
N VAL A 78 -4.51 -4.34 6.72
CA VAL A 78 -3.98 -3.00 6.95
C VAL A 78 -4.75 -2.28 8.03
N GLN A 79 -4.01 -1.56 8.88
CA GLN A 79 -4.57 -0.65 9.87
C GLN A 79 -4.28 0.78 9.43
N ARG A 80 -5.31 1.60 9.24
CA ARG A 80 -5.13 3.05 9.02
C ARG A 80 -4.60 3.70 10.30
N LEU A 81 -3.53 4.48 10.16
CA LEU A 81 -2.96 5.30 11.22
C LEU A 81 -3.44 6.74 11.02
N ASN A 82 -3.93 7.35 12.10
CA ASN A 82 -4.35 8.76 12.13
C ASN A 82 -3.15 9.70 12.30
#